data_AF-A0A2V2MY59-F1
#
_entry.id   AF-A0A2V2MY59-F1
#
_cell.length_a   1.000
_cell.length_b   1.000
_cell.length_c   1.000
_cell.angle_alpha   90.00
_cell.angle_beta   90.00
_cell.angle_gamma   90.00
#
_symmetry.space_group_name_H-M   'P 1'
#
loop_
_entity.id
_entity.type
_entity.pdbx_description
1 polymer ?
#
loop_
_entity_poly.entity_id
_entity_poly.type
_entity_poly.pdbx_seq_one_letter_code
_entity_poly.pdbx_strand_id
1 'polypeptide(L)'
;MEINMIGKFQGFVLICIFIGVVIGCNLSVHADNTVSGDINIKDTSSATGTVTVASGAPAFLSGWNYRKLHAIGGSPDGDLTNYPIRLQIYRDGITTQSGNVIQVGTNVTSDYRDIRFTDVIGNILPYWIESVNSTAAAVWVKLPTLPKGGAQLYVYYGNSTASSVSSGGSVFTLFDDFNSVNSNWTQSGG
;
A
#
# COMPACT_ATOMS: atom_id res chain seq x y z
N MET A 1 26.75 -50.23 -28.71
CA MET A 1 25.40 -50.40 -29.29
C MET A 1 24.70 -49.08 -29.08
N GLU A 2 24.67 -48.25 -30.12
CA GLU A 2 23.97 -46.97 -30.10
C GLU A 2 22.47 -47.21 -30.04
N ILE A 3 21.81 -46.52 -29.10
CA ILE A 3 20.37 -46.27 -29.18
C ILE A 3 20.21 -44.76 -29.06
N ASN A 4 19.92 -44.14 -30.21
CA ASN A 4 19.61 -42.73 -30.33
C ASN A 4 18.10 -42.59 -30.08
N MET A 5 17.69 -41.91 -29.00
CA MET A 5 16.30 -41.48 -28.81
C MET A 5 16.26 -39.96 -28.76
N ILE A 6 15.75 -39.39 -29.84
CA ILE A 6 15.36 -37.99 -29.97
C ILE A 6 14.07 -37.79 -29.17
N GLY A 7 14.16 -37.01 -28.09
CA GLY A 7 13.03 -36.46 -27.37
C GLY A 7 13.28 -34.98 -27.12
N LYS A 8 12.56 -34.11 -27.83
CA LYS A 8 12.57 -32.67 -27.56
C LYS A 8 11.85 -32.42 -26.24
N PHE A 9 12.56 -32.00 -25.21
CA PHE A 9 11.99 -31.25 -24.10
C PHE A 9 12.62 -29.84 -24.10
N GLN A 10 11.77 -28.85 -24.32
CA GLN A 10 12.11 -27.43 -24.26
C GLN A 10 12.18 -27.02 -22.78
N GLY A 11 13.30 -26.43 -22.36
CA GLY A 11 13.44 -25.71 -21.08
C GLY A 11 14.48 -26.31 -20.13
N PHE A 12 15.61 -25.60 -19.98
CA PHE A 12 16.78 -25.85 -19.13
C PHE A 12 16.44 -26.30 -17.67
N VAL A 13 16.95 -27.44 -17.16
CA VAL A 13 18.27 -27.74 -16.51
C VAL A 13 18.38 -27.11 -15.11
N LEU A 14 18.49 -27.84 -13.99
CA LEU A 14 19.56 -28.77 -13.60
C LEU A 14 19.06 -29.79 -12.55
N ILE A 15 19.24 -31.09 -12.82
CA ILE A 15 19.13 -32.14 -11.82
C ILE A 15 20.51 -32.30 -11.17
N CYS A 16 20.64 -31.96 -9.89
CA CYS A 16 21.80 -32.34 -9.09
C CYS A 16 21.50 -33.68 -8.41
N ILE A 17 22.02 -34.78 -8.95
CA ILE A 17 22.16 -36.05 -8.21
C ILE A 17 23.39 -35.89 -7.32
N PHE A 18 23.21 -35.76 -6.01
CA PHE A 18 24.32 -35.81 -5.06
C PHE A 18 24.61 -37.28 -4.71
N ILE A 19 25.61 -37.86 -5.37
CA ILE A 19 26.37 -38.99 -4.82
C ILE A 19 27.54 -38.35 -4.05
N GLY A 20 27.36 -38.14 -2.75
CA GLY A 20 28.38 -37.56 -1.87
C GLY A 20 27.78 -36.82 -0.69
N VAL A 21 28.39 -36.99 0.49
CA VAL A 21 28.00 -36.35 1.75
C VAL A 21 28.01 -34.83 1.60
N VAL A 22 26.84 -34.19 1.76
CA VAL A 22 26.72 -32.74 1.78
C VAL A 22 27.15 -32.25 3.17
N ILE A 23 28.40 -31.79 3.29
CA ILE A 23 28.83 -31.03 4.47
C ILE A 23 28.45 -29.57 4.22
N GLY A 24 27.29 -29.18 4.74
CA GLY A 24 26.86 -27.79 4.88
C GLY A 24 26.48 -27.07 3.58
N CYS A 25 25.24 -27.22 3.13
CA CYS A 25 24.60 -26.23 2.27
C CYS A 25 23.52 -25.48 3.06
N ASN A 26 23.52 -24.16 3.02
CA ASN A 26 22.41 -23.37 3.54
C ASN A 26 21.23 -23.47 2.56
N LEU A 27 20.06 -23.87 3.06
CA LEU A 27 18.80 -23.81 2.33
C LEU A 27 18.26 -22.37 2.46
N SER A 28 18.28 -21.59 1.38
CA SER A 28 17.66 -20.26 1.34
C SER A 28 16.24 -20.37 0.81
N VAL A 29 15.24 -20.21 1.68
CA VAL A 29 13.83 -20.16 1.29
C VAL A 29 13.49 -18.70 1.03
N HIS A 30 13.26 -18.32 -0.23
CA HIS A 30 12.69 -16.99 -0.56
C HIS A 30 11.21 -16.99 -0.21
N ALA A 31 10.87 -16.61 1.01
CA ALA A 31 9.50 -16.23 1.35
C ALA A 31 9.30 -14.76 0.93
N ASP A 32 8.20 -14.47 0.21
CA ASP A 32 7.79 -13.11 -0.17
C ASP A 32 7.32 -12.26 1.04
N ASN A 33 7.46 -12.76 2.27
CA ASN A 33 7.16 -12.05 3.49
C ASN A 33 8.01 -12.54 4.67
N THR A 34 8.46 -11.60 5.50
CA THR A 34 9.25 -11.85 6.72
C THR A 34 8.43 -12.61 7.76
N VAL A 35 8.91 -13.79 8.15
CA VAL A 35 8.37 -14.52 9.31
C VAL A 35 8.95 -13.90 10.58
N SER A 36 8.08 -13.44 11.49
CA SER A 36 8.50 -13.00 12.83
C SER A 36 8.38 -14.18 13.80
N GLY A 37 9.50 -14.89 14.00
CA GLY A 37 9.63 -16.01 14.94
C GLY A 37 10.62 -17.07 14.46
N ASP A 38 11.29 -17.75 15.41
CA ASP A 38 12.19 -18.87 15.09
C ASP A 38 11.37 -20.07 14.61
N ILE A 39 11.53 -20.48 13.34
CA ILE A 39 10.99 -21.76 12.87
C ILE A 39 11.94 -22.86 13.36
N ASN A 40 11.58 -23.52 14.47
CA ASN A 40 12.37 -24.61 15.01
C ASN A 40 12.07 -25.92 14.27
N ILE A 41 12.67 -26.12 13.10
CA ILE A 41 12.60 -27.40 12.38
C ILE A 41 13.64 -28.35 13.00
N LYS A 42 13.21 -29.15 13.99
CA LYS A 42 14.10 -30.10 14.68
C LYS A 42 14.24 -31.46 13.98
N ASP A 43 13.53 -31.71 12.89
CA ASP A 43 13.63 -32.97 12.15
C ASP A 43 13.34 -32.78 10.65
N THR A 44 14.12 -33.43 9.79
CA THR A 44 14.02 -33.42 8.31
C THR A 44 12.89 -34.31 7.77
N SER A 45 11.90 -34.59 8.60
CA SER A 45 10.68 -35.30 8.22
C SER A 45 9.64 -34.28 7.77
N SER A 46 9.14 -34.39 6.53
CA SER A 46 8.19 -33.46 5.91
C SER A 46 7.11 -32.96 6.88
N ALA A 47 7.27 -31.73 7.36
CA ALA A 47 6.26 -31.07 8.17
C ALA A 47 5.13 -30.58 7.26
N THR A 48 4.07 -31.37 7.11
CA THR A 48 2.82 -30.96 6.44
C THR A 48 1.90 -30.22 7.43
N GLY A 49 2.45 -29.22 8.12
CA GLY A 49 1.69 -28.32 9.00
C GLY A 49 1.35 -27.03 8.26
N THR A 50 0.08 -26.63 8.23
CA THR A 50 -0.30 -25.28 7.81
C THR A 50 0.13 -24.30 8.91
N VAL A 51 1.15 -23.49 8.64
CA VAL A 51 1.51 -22.35 9.49
C VAL A 51 0.51 -21.23 9.19
N THR A 52 -0.42 -20.99 10.11
CA THR A 52 -1.28 -19.81 10.06
C THR A 52 -0.47 -18.60 10.54
N VAL A 53 0.04 -17.82 9.59
CA VAL A 53 0.63 -16.51 9.89
C VAL A 53 -0.51 -15.60 10.30
N ALA A 54 -0.50 -15.11 11.55
CA ALA A 54 -1.38 -14.03 11.97
C ALA A 54 -1.20 -12.86 10.98
N SER A 55 -2.31 -12.46 10.36
CA SER A 55 -2.36 -11.68 9.12
C SER A 55 -1.30 -10.58 9.06
N GLY A 56 -0.35 -10.76 8.15
CA GLY A 56 0.57 -9.70 7.74
C GLY A 56 -0.20 -8.53 7.11
N ALA A 57 0.52 -7.43 6.85
CA ALA A 57 -0.03 -6.26 6.16
C ALA A 57 -0.83 -6.68 4.91
N PRO A 58 -1.87 -5.94 4.52
CA PRO A 58 -2.81 -6.37 3.50
C PRO A 58 -2.08 -6.58 2.18
N ALA A 59 -2.62 -7.49 1.35
CA ALA A 59 -2.10 -7.74 0.02
C ALA A 59 -1.92 -6.41 -0.74
N PHE A 60 -0.85 -6.33 -1.50
CA PHE A 60 -0.55 -5.13 -2.27
C PHE A 60 -1.65 -4.85 -3.30
N LEU A 61 -2.03 -3.58 -3.48
CA LEU A 61 -2.98 -3.22 -4.54
C LEU A 61 -2.37 -3.54 -5.91
N SER A 62 -3.10 -4.28 -6.74
CA SER A 62 -2.60 -4.67 -8.07
C SER A 62 -2.17 -3.48 -8.91
N GLY A 63 -0.98 -3.56 -9.52
CA GLY A 63 -0.41 -2.51 -10.39
C GLY A 63 0.25 -1.34 -9.66
N TRP A 64 0.24 -1.33 -8.33
CA TRP A 64 0.97 -0.36 -7.53
C TRP A 64 2.38 -0.89 -7.24
N ASN A 65 3.37 0.01 -7.20
CA ASN A 65 4.77 -0.39 -6.99
C ASN A 65 5.30 -0.04 -5.59
N TYR A 66 4.71 0.98 -4.95
CA TYR A 66 5.16 1.46 -3.64
C TYR A 66 3.99 1.67 -2.69
N ARG A 67 4.24 1.38 -1.40
CA ARG A 67 3.31 1.64 -0.30
C ARG A 67 4.09 2.15 0.90
N LYS A 68 3.52 3.10 1.62
CA LYS A 68 4.07 3.60 2.88
C LYS A 68 3.00 3.62 3.96
N LEU A 69 3.33 3.07 5.13
CA LEU A 69 2.51 3.20 6.34
C LEU A 69 2.70 4.60 6.92
N HIS A 70 1.61 5.23 7.32
CA HIS A 70 1.63 6.52 7.99
C HIS A 70 0.73 6.50 9.23
N ALA A 71 1.25 7.04 10.33
CA ALA A 71 0.51 7.14 11.58
C ALA A 71 -0.16 8.52 11.67
N ILE A 72 -1.42 8.51 12.07
CA ILE A 72 -2.25 9.68 12.29
C ILE A 72 -2.42 9.88 13.79
N GLY A 73 -2.12 11.08 14.27
CA GLY A 73 -2.38 11.47 15.65
C GLY A 73 -3.86 11.36 16.00
N GLY A 74 -4.17 10.82 17.17
CA GLY A 74 -5.54 10.67 17.63
C GLY A 74 -6.20 11.98 18.05
N SER A 75 -7.51 11.92 18.27
CA SER A 75 -8.29 13.06 18.73
C SER A 75 -8.26 13.17 20.28
N PRO A 76 -7.98 14.35 20.85
CA PRO A 76 -8.06 14.54 22.30
C PRO A 76 -9.50 14.42 22.83
N ASP A 77 -10.48 14.64 21.97
CA ASP A 77 -11.91 14.72 22.28
C ASP A 77 -12.63 13.37 22.24
N GLY A 78 -11.88 12.27 22.08
CA GLY A 78 -12.41 10.91 21.97
C GLY A 78 -12.45 10.40 20.54
N ASP A 79 -13.13 9.28 20.33
CA ASP A 79 -13.17 8.61 19.03
C ASP A 79 -14.07 9.37 18.06
N LEU A 80 -13.52 9.69 16.88
CA LEU A 80 -14.25 10.36 15.81
C LEU A 80 -14.63 9.37 14.72
N THR A 81 -15.76 9.58 14.05
CA THR A 81 -16.22 8.73 12.93
C THR A 81 -16.33 9.54 11.66
N ASN A 82 -16.10 8.89 10.51
CA ASN A 82 -16.19 9.51 9.18
C ASN A 82 -15.38 10.81 9.07
N TYR A 83 -14.20 10.84 9.68
CA TYR A 83 -13.44 12.07 9.93
C TYR A 83 -12.48 12.37 8.77
N PRO A 84 -12.63 13.52 8.09
CA PRO A 84 -11.66 13.97 7.10
C PRO A 84 -10.40 14.50 7.78
N ILE A 85 -9.24 13.97 7.40
CA ILE A 85 -7.94 14.50 7.83
C ILE A 85 -7.15 15.04 6.64
N ARG A 86 -6.56 16.22 6.83
CA ARG A 86 -5.67 16.85 5.85
C ARG A 86 -4.24 16.36 6.01
N LEU A 87 -3.68 15.86 4.92
CA LEU A 87 -2.31 15.39 4.77
C LEU A 87 -1.56 16.23 3.74
N GLN A 88 -0.25 16.30 3.89
CA GLN A 88 0.64 16.97 2.96
C GLN A 88 1.59 15.94 2.36
N ILE A 89 1.44 15.68 1.06
CA ILE A 89 2.19 14.64 0.34
C ILE A 89 3.29 15.31 -0.47
N TYR A 90 4.55 15.12 -0.09
CA TYR A 90 5.72 15.68 -0.76
C TYR A 90 6.35 14.66 -1.72
N ARG A 91 6.93 15.16 -2.82
CA ARG A 91 7.68 14.38 -3.82
C ARG A 91 9.14 14.82 -3.99
N ASP A 92 9.60 15.78 -3.19
CA ASP A 92 10.91 16.42 -3.35
C ASP A 92 12.10 15.57 -2.86
N GLY A 93 11.83 14.48 -2.14
CA GLY A 93 12.86 13.60 -1.57
C GLY A 93 13.65 14.18 -0.40
N ILE A 94 13.37 15.41 0.04
CA ILE A 94 14.13 16.12 1.09
C ILE A 94 13.26 16.52 2.28
N THR A 95 11.96 16.72 2.09
CA THR A 95 11.04 17.11 3.17
C THR A 95 10.93 15.98 4.20
N THR A 96 11.18 16.33 5.46
CA THR A 96 11.10 15.43 6.61
C THR A 96 9.64 15.02 6.89
N GLN A 97 9.45 13.73 7.14
CA GLN A 97 8.15 13.16 7.49
C GLN A 97 7.88 13.36 8.99
N SER A 98 6.83 14.09 9.32
CA SER A 98 6.38 14.32 10.70
C SER A 98 4.94 14.80 10.73
N GLY A 99 4.19 14.43 11.77
CA GLY A 99 2.76 14.75 11.86
C GLY A 99 2.02 14.30 10.60
N ASN A 100 1.28 15.21 9.97
CA ASN A 100 0.49 14.92 8.76
C ASN A 100 1.29 15.07 7.45
N VAL A 101 2.63 15.02 7.50
CA VAL A 101 3.51 15.12 6.34
C VAL A 101 4.02 13.74 5.92
N ILE A 102 3.78 13.41 4.65
CA ILE A 102 4.21 12.16 4.01
C ILE A 102 5.13 12.51 2.84
N GLN A 103 6.30 11.87 2.79
CA GLN A 103 7.22 11.98 1.66
C GLN A 103 7.08 10.74 0.79
N VAL A 104 6.78 10.86 -0.50
CA VAL A 104 6.70 9.71 -1.44
C VAL A 104 7.82 9.73 -2.47
N GLY A 105 8.68 10.75 -2.46
CA GLY A 105 9.76 10.92 -3.43
C GLY A 105 9.24 11.05 -4.86
N THR A 106 10.10 10.81 -5.84
CA THR A 106 9.80 11.06 -7.25
C THR A 106 9.02 9.94 -7.95
N ASN A 107 8.73 8.83 -7.25
CA ASN A 107 8.03 7.68 -7.80
C ASN A 107 6.53 7.93 -8.03
N VAL A 108 5.95 8.93 -7.37
CA VAL A 108 4.60 9.42 -7.68
C VAL A 108 4.62 10.23 -8.98
N THR A 109 3.55 10.27 -9.74
CA THR A 109 3.35 11.15 -10.90
C THR A 109 3.29 12.62 -10.49
N SER A 110 3.74 13.54 -11.34
CA SER A 110 3.88 14.98 -11.03
C SER A 110 2.58 15.68 -10.65
N ASP A 111 1.45 15.12 -11.07
CA ASP A 111 0.12 15.61 -10.74
C ASP A 111 -0.61 14.75 -9.68
N TYR A 112 0.11 13.80 -9.06
CA TYR A 112 -0.39 12.97 -7.96
C TYR A 112 -1.62 12.13 -8.32
N ARG A 113 -1.89 11.86 -9.61
CA ARG A 113 -3.04 11.04 -10.04
C ARG A 113 -2.93 9.59 -9.55
N ASP A 114 -1.71 9.12 -9.35
CA ASP A 114 -1.35 7.79 -8.86
C ASP A 114 -1.08 7.79 -7.35
N ILE A 115 -2.00 8.35 -6.56
CA ILE A 115 -2.05 8.08 -5.12
C ILE A 115 -3.31 7.29 -4.77
N ARG A 116 -3.20 6.34 -3.85
CA ARG A 116 -4.35 5.68 -3.21
C ARG A 116 -4.12 5.54 -1.72
N PHE A 117 -5.20 5.54 -0.97
CA PHE A 117 -5.17 5.36 0.47
C PHE A 117 -5.94 4.10 0.84
N THR A 118 -5.39 3.32 1.78
CA THR A 118 -6.13 2.25 2.44
C THR A 118 -6.00 2.35 3.95
N ASP A 119 -6.94 1.75 4.67
CA ASP A 119 -6.67 1.38 6.06
C ASP A 119 -5.63 0.24 6.15
N VAL A 120 -5.31 -0.16 7.37
CA VAL A 120 -4.33 -1.22 7.63
C VAL A 120 -4.81 -2.62 7.27
N ILE A 121 -6.08 -2.82 6.91
CA ILE A 121 -6.61 -4.12 6.47
C ILE A 121 -6.89 -4.15 4.96
N GLY A 122 -6.64 -3.05 4.24
CA GLY A 122 -6.65 -2.98 2.79
C GLY A 122 -7.92 -2.36 2.19
N ASN A 123 -8.83 -1.83 3.01
CA ASN A 123 -10.02 -1.14 2.49
C ASN A 123 -9.62 0.21 1.90
N ILE A 124 -10.09 0.52 0.70
CA ILE A 124 -9.86 1.81 0.04
C ILE A 124 -10.52 2.93 0.85
N LEU A 125 -9.77 3.99 1.12
CA LEU A 125 -10.25 5.19 1.78
C LEU A 125 -10.57 6.30 0.76
N PRO A 126 -11.73 6.96 0.87
CA PRO A 126 -12.03 8.15 0.06
C PRO A 126 -11.01 9.25 0.31
N TYR A 127 -10.63 9.95 -0.75
CA TYR A 127 -9.73 11.10 -0.65
C TYR A 127 -10.06 12.18 -1.67
N TRP A 128 -9.57 13.39 -1.41
CA TRP A 128 -9.68 14.54 -2.29
C TRP A 128 -8.35 15.29 -2.32
N ILE A 129 -7.81 15.47 -3.53
CA ILE A 129 -6.67 16.34 -3.79
C ILE A 129 -7.21 17.76 -3.87
N GLU A 130 -6.99 18.52 -2.81
CA GLU A 130 -7.39 19.92 -2.68
C GLU A 130 -6.55 20.82 -3.60
N SER A 131 -5.23 20.58 -3.61
CA SER A 131 -4.31 21.34 -4.47
C SER A 131 -3.03 20.56 -4.73
N VAL A 132 -2.39 20.87 -5.85
CA VAL A 132 -1.09 20.34 -6.26
C VAL A 132 -0.18 21.50 -6.64
N ASN A 133 1.06 21.43 -6.20
CA ASN A 133 2.16 22.24 -6.72
C ASN A 133 3.32 21.33 -7.18
N SER A 134 4.44 21.93 -7.57
CA SER A 134 5.57 21.18 -8.15
C SER A 134 6.22 20.16 -7.20
N THR A 135 6.10 20.34 -5.88
CA THR A 135 6.77 19.50 -4.88
C THR A 135 5.84 18.84 -3.88
N ALA A 136 4.56 19.26 -3.82
CA ALA A 136 3.61 18.78 -2.83
C ALA A 136 2.15 18.77 -3.32
N ALA A 137 1.34 17.92 -2.72
CA ALA A 137 -0.12 17.95 -2.80
C ALA A 137 -0.74 18.07 -1.41
N ALA A 138 -1.78 18.89 -1.29
CA ALA A 138 -2.67 18.91 -0.14
C ALA A 138 -3.81 17.91 -0.39
N VAL A 139 -3.95 16.92 0.49
CA VAL A 139 -4.90 15.83 0.31
C VAL A 139 -5.73 15.63 1.56
N TRP A 140 -7.04 15.60 1.42
CA TRP A 140 -7.96 15.20 2.48
C TRP A 140 -8.29 13.71 2.33
N VAL A 141 -8.19 12.95 3.42
CA VAL A 141 -8.53 11.51 3.45
C VAL A 141 -9.61 11.28 4.50
N LYS A 142 -10.67 10.56 4.14
CA LYS A 142 -11.76 10.23 5.06
C LYS A 142 -11.46 8.93 5.81
N LEU A 143 -11.26 9.03 7.11
CA LEU A 143 -11.12 7.88 8.00
C LEU A 143 -12.50 7.42 8.47
N PRO A 144 -12.85 6.11 8.38
CA PRO A 144 -14.08 5.58 8.96
C PRO A 144 -14.14 5.83 10.46
N THR A 145 -12.98 5.72 11.13
CA THR A 145 -12.82 6.03 12.56
C THR A 145 -11.43 6.58 12.82
N LEU A 146 -11.32 7.61 13.66
CA LEU A 146 -10.09 8.11 14.23
C LEU A 146 -10.17 7.98 15.75
N PRO A 147 -9.57 6.92 16.32
CA PRO A 147 -9.54 6.74 17.77
C PRO A 147 -8.71 7.80 18.49
N LYS A 148 -8.92 7.96 19.81
CA LYS A 148 -8.06 8.80 20.67
C LYS A 148 -6.58 8.41 20.63
N GLY A 149 -6.30 7.12 20.45
CA GLY A 149 -4.94 6.59 20.31
C GLY A 149 -4.28 6.84 18.95
N GLY A 150 -5.03 7.40 17.99
CA GLY A 150 -4.59 7.55 16.61
C GLY A 150 -5.03 6.40 15.72
N ALA A 151 -4.72 6.55 14.45
CA ALA A 151 -5.00 5.57 13.41
C ALA A 151 -3.76 5.38 12.54
N GLN A 152 -3.80 4.36 11.69
CA GLN A 152 -2.79 4.15 10.66
C GLN A 152 -3.47 3.96 9.32
N LEU A 153 -2.79 4.40 8.28
CA LEU A 153 -3.20 4.21 6.90
C LEU A 153 -1.99 3.89 6.03
N TYR A 154 -2.25 3.33 4.87
CA TYR A 154 -1.27 3.19 3.82
C TYR A 154 -1.53 4.22 2.72
N VAL A 155 -0.46 4.82 2.21
CA VAL A 155 -0.46 5.52 0.92
C VAL A 155 0.26 4.64 -0.11
N TYR A 156 -0.39 4.38 -1.24
CA TYR A 156 0.18 3.70 -2.39
C TYR A 156 0.53 4.73 -3.46
N TYR A 157 1.62 4.48 -4.19
CA TYR A 157 2.09 5.31 -5.30
C TYR A 157 2.93 4.50 -6.31
N GLY A 158 3.27 5.12 -7.45
CA GLY A 158 4.09 4.51 -8.50
C GLY A 158 3.31 3.65 -9.47
N ASN A 159 2.01 3.91 -9.66
CA ASN A 159 1.23 3.34 -10.75
C ASN A 159 1.01 4.41 -11.82
N SER A 160 1.97 4.56 -12.73
CA SER A 160 1.93 5.62 -13.76
C SER A 160 0.71 5.58 -14.69
N THR A 161 0.02 4.44 -14.76
CA THR A 161 -1.18 4.24 -15.58
C THR A 161 -2.48 4.55 -14.83
N ALA A 162 -2.43 4.77 -13.51
CA ALA A 162 -3.62 5.05 -12.72
C ALA A 162 -4.22 6.41 -13.05
N SER A 163 -5.54 6.44 -13.23
CA SER A 163 -6.31 7.69 -13.24
C SER A 163 -6.54 8.19 -11.80
N SER A 164 -6.73 9.49 -11.61
CA SER A 164 -7.13 10.02 -10.30
C SER A 164 -8.56 9.61 -9.96
N VAL A 165 -8.82 9.22 -8.70
CA VAL A 165 -10.17 8.98 -8.15
C VAL A 165 -10.51 9.97 -7.03
N SER A 166 -9.80 11.10 -7.00
CA SER A 166 -10.03 12.21 -6.08
C SER A 166 -11.49 12.69 -6.13
N SER A 167 -12.17 12.77 -4.98
CA SER A 167 -13.57 13.19 -4.89
C SER A 167 -13.86 13.87 -3.55
N GLY A 168 -14.07 15.19 -3.57
CA GLY A 168 -14.45 15.96 -2.39
C GLY A 168 -15.79 15.53 -1.80
N GLY A 169 -16.79 15.24 -2.64
CA GLY A 169 -18.10 14.75 -2.20
C GLY A 169 -18.08 13.35 -1.55
N SER A 170 -17.02 12.56 -1.78
CA SER A 170 -16.82 11.29 -1.07
C SER A 170 -16.15 11.48 0.29
N VAL A 171 -15.45 12.60 0.48
CA VAL A 171 -14.72 12.94 1.71
C VAL A 171 -15.61 13.71 2.69
N PHE A 172 -16.24 14.79 2.22
CA PHE A 172 -17.02 15.70 3.07
C PHE A 172 -18.52 15.46 2.92
N THR A 173 -19.26 15.66 4.02
CA THR A 173 -20.73 15.58 4.02
C THR A 173 -21.37 16.67 3.17
N LEU A 174 -20.74 17.86 3.13
CA LEU A 174 -21.11 18.97 2.27
C LEU A 174 -19.85 19.39 1.51
N PHE A 175 -19.92 19.38 0.18
CA PHE A 175 -18.79 19.71 -0.68
C PHE A 175 -19.26 20.56 -1.86
N ASP A 176 -18.48 21.60 -2.15
CA ASP A 176 -18.59 22.39 -3.37
C ASP A 176 -17.19 22.84 -3.80
N ASP A 177 -16.87 22.68 -5.07
CA ASP A 177 -15.64 23.19 -5.69
C ASP A 177 -15.85 24.49 -6.46
N PHE A 178 -17.09 25.00 -6.48
CA PHE A 178 -17.57 26.19 -7.18
C PHE A 178 -17.28 26.19 -8.69
N ASN A 179 -17.00 25.03 -9.28
CA ASN A 179 -16.81 24.90 -10.73
C ASN A 179 -18.15 24.71 -11.46
N SER A 180 -19.22 24.42 -10.72
CA SER A 180 -20.58 24.33 -11.24
C SER A 180 -21.59 24.59 -10.13
N VAL A 181 -22.78 25.09 -10.48
CA VAL A 181 -23.90 25.16 -9.54
C VAL A 181 -24.39 23.73 -9.31
N ASN A 182 -24.18 23.21 -8.10
CA ASN A 182 -24.67 21.90 -7.68
C ASN A 182 -25.99 22.01 -6.90
N SER A 183 -26.61 20.87 -6.62
CA SER A 183 -27.88 20.79 -5.89
C SER A 183 -27.83 21.21 -4.42
N ASN A 184 -26.65 21.54 -3.89
CA ASN A 184 -26.50 21.99 -2.50
C ASN A 184 -26.92 23.46 -2.33
N TRP A 185 -27.06 24.21 -3.42
CA TRP A 185 -27.38 25.64 -3.39
C TRP A 185 -28.65 25.97 -4.18
N THR A 186 -29.52 26.77 -3.57
CA THR A 186 -30.63 27.43 -4.27
C THR A 186 -30.21 28.85 -4.62
N GLN A 187 -30.18 29.19 -5.90
CA GLN A 187 -29.95 30.56 -6.35
C GLN A 187 -31.13 31.44 -5.96
N SER A 188 -30.91 32.41 -5.07
CA SER A 188 -31.87 33.49 -4.81
C SER A 188 -31.34 34.78 -5.44
N GLY A 189 -32.01 35.28 -6.46
CA GLY A 189 -31.68 36.56 -7.09
C GLY A 189 -32.30 37.74 -6.33
N GLY A 190 -31.56 38.85 -6.25
CA GLY A 190 -32.02 40.17 -5.83
C GLY A 190 -31.73 41.19 -6.92
#